data_AF-E0NX87-F1
#
_entry.id   AF-E0NX87-F1
#
_cell.length_a   1.000
_cell.length_b   1.000
_cell.length_c   1.000
_cell.angle_alpha   90.00
_cell.angle_beta   90.00
_cell.angle_gamma   90.00
#
_symmetry.space_group_name_H-M   'P 1'
#
loop_
_entity.id
_entity.type
_entity.pdbx_description
1 polymer ?
#
loop_
_entity_poly.entity_id
_entity_poly.type
_entity_poly.pdbx_seq_one_letter_code
_entity_poly.pdbx_strand_id
1 'polypeptide(L)'
;MIFYSKIAGLALGISFLGMTAVQASVPQDALAAGGIAYGASESYVRSIYGAPREVETKYDSMYAGSHVTEWEYGSDFDIIFVDGVVRQIEVGARNGIYTQDNITVGSDLSALIAAYGQPDVIHGDDYIYRVDGDNSVGLTFEIEHGRVAEFCVGTIR
;
A
#
# COMPACT_ATOMS: atom_id res chain seq x y z
N MET A 1 -20.96 22.22 67.47
CA MET A 1 -19.98 21.33 66.80
C MET A 1 -20.55 20.94 65.45
N ILE A 2 -20.29 21.69 64.36
CA ILE A 2 -19.27 21.48 63.29
C ILE A 2 -19.19 20.02 62.78
N PHE A 3 -19.24 19.66 61.48
CA PHE A 3 -18.86 20.32 60.23
C PHE A 3 -19.67 19.82 59.01
N TYR A 4 -19.79 20.70 58.00
CA TYR A 4 -20.06 20.39 56.59
C TYR A 4 -18.98 19.44 56.03
N SER A 5 -19.37 18.48 55.18
CA SER A 5 -18.42 17.79 54.29
C SER A 5 -18.77 18.06 52.83
N LYS A 6 -18.00 18.96 52.21
CA LYS A 6 -17.84 19.09 50.76
C LYS A 6 -16.65 18.23 50.35
N ILE A 7 -16.79 17.30 49.40
CA ILE A 7 -15.71 16.81 48.53
C ILE A 7 -16.38 16.43 47.19
N ALA A 8 -16.50 17.37 46.25
CA ALA A 8 -15.55 17.63 45.16
C ALA A 8 -15.52 16.48 44.13
N GLY A 9 -16.15 16.73 42.98
CA GLY A 9 -16.18 15.83 41.84
C GLY A 9 -14.82 15.72 41.16
N LEU A 10 -14.44 14.51 40.78
CA LEU A 10 -13.25 14.21 40.00
C LEU A 10 -13.66 14.12 38.52
N ALA A 11 -13.53 15.23 37.79
CA ALA A 11 -13.56 15.20 36.33
C ALA A 11 -12.19 14.72 35.84
N LEU A 12 -12.12 13.47 35.39
CA LEU A 12 -10.96 12.93 34.67
C LEU A 12 -10.95 13.57 33.28
N GLY A 13 -10.20 14.68 33.16
CA GLY A 13 -9.85 15.26 31.88
C GLY A 13 -8.89 14.33 31.14
N ILE A 14 -9.38 13.65 30.10
CA ILE A 14 -8.52 12.94 29.16
C ILE A 14 -7.89 14.02 28.28
N SER A 15 -6.64 14.37 28.57
CA SER A 15 -5.83 15.19 27.68
C SER A 15 -5.46 14.35 26.46
N PHE A 16 -6.16 14.56 25.34
CA PHE A 16 -5.68 14.15 24.03
C PHE A 16 -4.41 14.96 23.74
N LEU A 17 -3.25 14.37 24.01
CA LEU A 17 -1.98 14.84 23.44
C LEU A 17 -2.13 14.72 21.93
N GLY A 18 -2.22 15.86 21.26
CA GLY A 18 -2.30 15.94 19.81
C GLY A 18 -1.07 15.27 19.22
N MET A 19 -1.27 14.06 18.69
CA MET A 19 -0.31 13.46 17.76
C MET A 19 -0.30 14.37 16.55
N THR A 20 0.80 15.10 16.34
CA THR A 20 1.08 15.69 15.04
C THR A 20 1.11 14.51 14.07
N ALA A 21 0.08 14.37 13.24
CA ALA A 21 0.08 13.37 12.19
C ALA A 21 1.27 13.67 11.30
N VAL A 22 2.32 12.84 11.40
CA VAL A 22 3.33 12.78 10.36
C VAL A 22 2.60 12.15 9.20
N GLN A 23 2.21 12.99 8.24
CA GLN A 23 1.70 12.52 6.98
C GLN A 23 2.85 11.78 6.29
N ALA A 24 2.58 10.57 5.84
CA ALA A 24 3.54 9.79 5.07
C ALA A 24 3.97 10.61 3.85
N SER A 25 5.27 10.73 3.63
CA SER A 25 5.83 11.13 2.34
C SER A 25 6.42 9.85 1.77
N VAL A 26 5.72 9.23 0.81
CA VAL A 26 6.23 8.03 0.14
C VAL A 26 7.17 8.51 -0.96
N PRO A 27 8.48 8.22 -0.87
CA PRO A 27 9.40 8.57 -1.94
C PRO A 27 9.15 7.65 -3.15
N GLN A 28 9.46 8.13 -4.35
CA GLN A 28 9.27 7.37 -5.59
C GLN A 28 9.99 6.00 -5.58
N ASP A 29 11.14 5.89 -4.91
CA ASP A 29 11.91 4.66 -4.81
C ASP A 29 11.31 3.63 -3.83
N ALA A 30 10.32 4.01 -3.02
CA ALA A 30 9.51 3.09 -2.24
C ALA A 30 8.46 2.35 -3.09
N LEU A 31 8.23 2.77 -4.35
CA LEU A 31 7.39 2.04 -5.31
C LEU A 31 8.11 0.78 -5.81
N ALA A 32 8.28 -0.19 -4.93
CA ALA A 32 8.83 -1.48 -5.24
C ALA A 32 8.20 -2.58 -4.38
N ALA A 33 8.04 -3.77 -4.95
CA ALA A 33 7.64 -4.97 -4.25
C ALA A 33 8.35 -6.19 -4.83
N GLY A 34 8.77 -7.11 -3.96
CA GLY A 34 9.46 -8.35 -4.40
C GLY A 34 10.72 -8.09 -5.22
N GLY A 35 11.44 -7.00 -4.96
CA GLY A 35 12.63 -6.61 -5.73
C GLY A 35 12.34 -6.08 -7.14
N ILE A 36 11.08 -5.83 -7.49
CA ILE A 36 10.66 -5.17 -8.73
C ILE A 36 10.27 -3.74 -8.41
N ALA A 37 10.95 -2.78 -9.03
CA ALA A 37 10.61 -1.37 -8.94
C ALA A 37 9.57 -0.98 -10.00
N TYR A 38 8.76 0.03 -9.69
CA TYR A 38 7.95 0.74 -10.67
C TYR A 38 8.84 1.25 -11.82
N GLY A 39 8.41 1.03 -13.06
CA GLY A 39 9.18 1.34 -14.26
C GLY A 39 10.24 0.30 -14.65
N ALA A 40 10.40 -0.80 -13.90
CA ALA A 40 11.26 -1.90 -14.33
C ALA A 40 10.80 -2.50 -15.67
N SER A 41 11.75 -3.01 -16.46
CA SER A 41 11.44 -3.63 -17.75
C SER A 41 10.89 -5.06 -17.58
N GLU A 42 10.09 -5.50 -18.54
CA GLU A 42 9.69 -6.91 -18.67
C GLU A 42 10.88 -7.89 -18.60
N SER A 43 12.00 -7.53 -19.23
CA SER A 43 13.22 -8.35 -19.23
C SER A 43 13.85 -8.48 -17.84
N TYR A 44 13.83 -7.41 -17.04
CA TYR A 44 14.31 -7.44 -15.67
C TYR A 44 13.39 -8.32 -14.81
N VAL A 45 12.07 -8.14 -14.88
CA VAL A 45 11.12 -8.98 -14.14
C VAL A 45 11.33 -10.46 -14.45
N ARG A 46 11.46 -10.80 -15.73
CA ARG A 46 11.72 -12.17 -16.19
C ARG A 46 13.06 -12.72 -15.70
N SER A 47 14.05 -11.86 -15.47
CA SER A 47 15.33 -12.29 -14.88
C SER A 47 15.22 -12.68 -13.41
N ILE A 48 14.27 -12.11 -12.68
CA ILE A 48 14.04 -12.37 -11.25
C ILE A 48 13.09 -13.56 -11.07
N TYR A 49 11.96 -13.54 -11.77
CA TYR A 49 10.86 -14.49 -11.57
C TYR A 49 10.74 -15.59 -12.62
N GLY A 50 11.51 -15.52 -13.71
CA GLY A 50 11.37 -16.43 -14.84
C GLY A 50 10.14 -16.11 -15.69
N ALA A 51 9.64 -17.12 -16.41
CA ALA A 51 8.43 -16.95 -17.21
C ALA A 51 7.19 -16.90 -16.31
N PRO A 52 6.24 -15.98 -16.55
CA PRO A 52 4.97 -15.97 -15.83
C PRO A 52 4.13 -17.20 -16.16
N ARG A 53 3.15 -17.50 -15.30
CA ARG A 53 2.17 -18.57 -15.55
C ARG A 53 1.27 -18.19 -16.73
N GLU A 54 0.86 -16.93 -16.78
CA GLU A 54 -0.06 -16.41 -17.77
C GLU A 54 0.34 -15.00 -18.21
N VAL A 55 0.00 -14.66 -19.45
CA VAL A 55 0.18 -13.33 -20.02
C VAL A 55 -1.12 -12.96 -20.71
N GLU A 56 -1.79 -11.92 -20.22
CA GLU A 56 -3.01 -11.40 -20.82
C GLU A 56 -2.78 -9.98 -21.36
N THR A 57 -3.27 -9.69 -22.56
CA THR A 57 -3.34 -8.31 -23.07
C THR A 57 -4.66 -7.69 -22.61
N LYS A 58 -4.57 -6.58 -21.87
CA LYS A 58 -5.74 -5.86 -21.34
C LYS A 58 -6.04 -4.63 -22.19
N TYR A 59 -7.31 -4.23 -22.21
CA TYR A 59 -7.67 -2.85 -22.55
C TYR A 59 -7.90 -2.09 -21.26
N ASP A 60 -7.13 -1.02 -21.04
CA ASP A 60 -7.30 -0.11 -19.91
C ASP A 60 -7.52 1.31 -20.47
N SER A 61 -8.65 1.92 -20.13
CA SER A 61 -9.01 3.27 -20.61
C SER A 61 -8.07 4.35 -20.06
N MET A 62 -7.44 4.12 -18.91
CA MET A 62 -6.44 5.01 -18.33
C MET A 62 -5.17 5.05 -19.19
N TYR A 63 -4.89 3.98 -19.93
CA TYR A 63 -3.74 3.84 -20.83
C TYR A 63 -4.17 3.74 -22.31
N ALA A 64 -5.25 4.42 -22.69
CA ALA A 64 -5.79 4.36 -24.05
C ALA A 64 -4.70 4.63 -25.11
N GLY A 65 -4.57 3.70 -26.05
CA GLY A 65 -3.55 3.75 -27.12
C GLY A 65 -2.20 3.13 -26.76
N SER A 66 -2.03 2.64 -25.54
CA SER A 66 -0.81 1.95 -25.08
C SER A 66 -1.00 0.43 -25.14
N HIS A 67 0.10 -0.32 -25.15
CA HIS A 67 0.07 -1.77 -25.04
C HIS A 67 0.11 -2.17 -23.56
N VAL A 68 -1.01 -2.68 -23.05
CA VAL A 68 -1.15 -3.11 -21.65
C VAL A 68 -1.13 -4.63 -21.56
N THR A 69 -0.25 -5.16 -20.73
CA THR A 69 -0.13 -6.60 -20.47
C THR A 69 -0.12 -6.87 -18.98
N GLU A 70 -0.83 -7.89 -18.55
CA GLU A 70 -0.76 -8.44 -17.21
C GLU A 70 0.00 -9.76 -17.26
N TRP A 71 0.96 -9.92 -16.35
CA TRP A 71 1.68 -11.16 -16.13
C TRP A 71 1.32 -11.71 -14.76
N GLU A 72 0.77 -12.92 -14.74
CA GLU A 72 0.36 -13.57 -13.51
C GLU A 72 1.41 -14.57 -13.04
N TYR A 73 1.79 -14.47 -11.77
CA TYR A 73 2.74 -15.37 -11.11
C TYR A 73 2.09 -16.06 -9.92
N GLY A 74 2.19 -17.40 -9.87
CA GLY A 74 1.93 -18.17 -8.66
C GLY A 74 0.58 -17.85 -7.98
N SER A 75 0.63 -17.60 -6.67
CA SER A 75 -0.53 -17.32 -5.81
C SER A 75 -0.73 -15.81 -5.68
N ASP A 76 -1.63 -15.26 -6.49
CA ASP A 76 -2.11 -13.87 -6.45
C ASP A 76 -0.96 -12.85 -6.38
N PHE A 77 -0.09 -12.91 -7.40
CA PHE A 77 0.99 -11.96 -7.63
C PHE A 77 1.02 -11.58 -9.11
N ASP A 78 0.47 -10.41 -9.41
CA ASP A 78 0.23 -9.97 -10.77
C ASP A 78 0.99 -8.67 -11.04
N ILE A 79 1.51 -8.54 -12.27
CA ILE A 79 2.29 -7.37 -12.67
C ILE A 79 1.71 -6.82 -13.96
N ILE A 80 1.25 -5.57 -13.91
CA ILE A 80 0.77 -4.84 -15.07
C ILE A 80 1.91 -4.03 -15.69
N PHE A 81 2.10 -4.23 -16.98
CA PHE A 81 3.02 -3.49 -17.82
C PHE A 81 2.25 -2.58 -18.76
N VAL A 82 2.79 -1.40 -18.99
CA VAL A 82 2.34 -0.47 -20.04
C VAL A 82 3.55 -0.13 -20.90
N ASP A 83 3.46 -0.46 -22.19
CA ASP A 83 4.54 -0.30 -23.16
C ASP A 83 5.87 -0.94 -22.70
N GLY A 84 5.78 -2.10 -22.05
CA GLY A 84 6.91 -2.93 -21.64
C GLY A 84 7.59 -2.54 -20.32
N VAL A 85 7.02 -1.61 -19.56
CA VAL A 85 7.50 -1.23 -18.22
C VAL A 85 6.42 -1.43 -17.15
N VAL A 86 6.84 -1.85 -15.96
CA VAL A 86 5.95 -2.07 -14.80
C VAL A 86 5.23 -0.79 -14.42
N ARG A 87 3.91 -0.85 -14.32
CA ARG A 87 3.06 0.23 -13.81
C ARG A 87 2.25 -0.15 -12.59
N GLN A 88 2.04 -1.44 -12.36
CA GLN A 88 1.42 -1.90 -11.14
C GLN A 88 1.95 -3.28 -10.77
N ILE A 89 2.06 -3.50 -9.47
CA ILE A 89 2.31 -4.79 -8.85
C ILE A 89 1.17 -5.01 -7.86
N GLU A 90 0.46 -6.12 -7.99
CA GLU A 90 -0.66 -6.52 -7.15
C GLU A 90 -0.32 -7.81 -6.40
N VAL A 91 -0.60 -7.84 -5.10
CA VAL A 91 -0.28 -8.98 -4.23
C VAL A 91 -1.45 -9.25 -3.29
N GLY A 92 -2.19 -10.32 -3.55
CA GLY A 92 -3.38 -10.73 -2.79
C GLY A 92 -3.16 -11.89 -1.81
N ALA A 93 -2.01 -12.58 -1.89
CA ALA A 93 -1.75 -13.75 -1.06
C ALA A 93 -0.49 -13.64 -0.21
N ARG A 94 -0.40 -14.46 0.85
CA ARG A 94 0.79 -14.65 1.69
C ARG A 94 1.86 -15.47 0.95
N ASN A 95 2.43 -14.90 -0.10
CA ASN A 95 3.36 -15.54 -1.03
C ASN A 95 4.83 -15.13 -0.82
N GLY A 96 5.12 -14.36 0.24
CA GLY A 96 6.46 -13.90 0.57
C GLY A 96 6.92 -12.67 -0.20
N ILE A 97 6.05 -12.06 -1.01
CA ILE A 97 6.31 -10.75 -1.62
C ILE A 97 6.07 -9.66 -0.58
N TYR A 98 7.02 -8.73 -0.50
CA TYR A 98 7.01 -7.61 0.44
C TYR A 98 7.31 -6.29 -0.26
N THR A 99 6.77 -5.20 0.26
CA THR A 99 7.13 -3.83 -0.14
C THR A 99 8.55 -3.49 0.29
N GLN A 100 9.11 -2.39 -0.22
CA GLN A 100 10.44 -1.91 0.19
C GLN A 100 10.63 -1.81 1.72
N ASP A 101 9.58 -1.48 2.46
CA ASP A 101 9.59 -1.36 3.93
C ASP A 101 9.06 -2.61 4.67
N ASN A 102 9.10 -3.76 4.00
CA ASN A 102 8.78 -5.07 4.56
C ASN A 102 7.31 -5.25 4.99
N ILE A 103 6.37 -4.55 4.35
CA ILE A 103 4.95 -4.86 4.49
C ILE A 103 4.58 -6.01 3.55
N THR A 104 3.81 -6.96 4.07
CA THR A 104 3.36 -8.17 3.36
C THR A 104 1.86 -8.33 3.56
N VAL A 105 1.21 -9.11 2.70
CA VAL A 105 -0.13 -9.63 2.99
C VAL A 105 -0.09 -10.36 4.34
N GLY A 106 -0.99 -9.97 5.23
CA GLY A 106 -1.10 -10.46 6.61
C GLY A 106 -0.42 -9.61 7.68
N SER A 107 0.39 -8.61 7.29
CA SER A 107 0.95 -7.63 8.22
C SER A 107 -0.16 -6.94 9.02
N ASP A 108 0.09 -6.68 10.30
CA ASP A 108 -0.86 -5.95 11.15
C ASP A 108 -1.00 -4.50 10.68
N LEU A 109 -2.20 -3.91 10.79
CA LEU A 109 -2.43 -2.50 10.50
C LEU A 109 -1.47 -1.60 11.31
N SER A 110 -1.17 -1.94 12.56
CA SER A 110 -0.20 -1.19 13.37
C SER A 110 1.22 -1.21 12.78
N ALA A 111 1.64 -2.30 12.14
CA ALA A 111 2.92 -2.38 11.47
C ALA A 111 2.94 -1.52 10.19
N LEU A 112 1.84 -1.54 9.43
CA LEU A 112 1.66 -0.65 8.28
C LEU A 112 1.77 0.83 8.68
N ILE A 113 1.02 1.24 9.70
CA ILE A 113 1.05 2.62 10.23
C ILE A 113 2.42 2.97 10.80
N ALA A 114 3.15 2.02 11.38
CA ALA A 114 4.50 2.27 11.87
C ALA A 114 5.51 2.46 10.73
N ALA A 115 5.33 1.76 9.60
CA ALA A 115 6.21 1.84 8.44
C ALA A 115 5.99 3.15 7.66
N TYR A 116 4.74 3.47 7.34
CA TYR A 116 4.43 4.60 6.46
C TYR A 116 3.82 5.80 7.18
N GLY A 117 3.27 5.65 8.38
CA GLY A 117 2.47 6.69 9.04
C GLY A 117 0.99 6.58 8.68
N GLN A 118 0.25 7.68 8.84
CA GLN A 118 -1.17 7.73 8.45
C GLN A 118 -1.30 7.79 6.91
N PRO A 119 -2.28 7.09 6.33
CA PRO A 119 -2.54 7.18 4.88
C PRO A 119 -3.00 8.58 4.48
N ASP A 120 -2.78 8.95 3.23
CA ASP A 120 -3.26 10.21 2.66
C ASP A 120 -4.78 10.17 2.43
N VAL A 121 -5.30 9.00 2.05
CA VAL A 121 -6.73 8.76 1.81
C VAL A 121 -7.12 7.39 2.35
N ILE A 122 -8.32 7.33 2.93
CA ILE A 122 -9.00 6.07 3.22
C ILE A 122 -10.27 6.02 2.38
N HIS A 123 -10.43 4.97 1.57
CA HIS A 123 -11.61 4.74 0.75
C HIS A 123 -12.16 3.33 1.00
N GLY A 124 -13.27 3.22 1.75
CA GLY A 124 -13.72 1.91 2.21
C GLY A 124 -12.65 1.28 3.10
N ASP A 125 -12.19 0.09 2.71
CA ASP A 125 -11.14 -0.66 3.40
C ASP A 125 -9.73 -0.39 2.84
N ASP A 126 -9.61 0.50 1.83
CA ASP A 126 -8.34 0.86 1.20
C ASP A 126 -7.63 2.01 1.91
N TYR A 127 -6.36 1.79 2.22
CA TYR A 127 -5.44 2.75 2.81
C TYR A 127 -4.43 3.18 1.74
N ILE A 128 -4.52 4.43 1.29
CA ILE A 128 -3.79 4.93 0.14
C ILE A 128 -2.71 5.90 0.59
N TYR A 129 -1.47 5.62 0.20
CA TYR A 129 -0.29 6.43 0.42
C TYR A 129 0.25 6.91 -0.93
N ARG A 130 0.29 8.21 -1.16
CA ARG A 130 0.68 8.80 -2.45
C ARG A 130 2.17 9.11 -2.47
N VAL A 131 2.75 9.04 -3.67
CA VAL A 131 4.10 9.54 -3.86
C VAL A 131 4.12 11.07 -3.79
N ASP A 132 5.19 11.59 -3.17
CA ASP A 132 5.47 13.01 -3.14
C ASP A 132 5.56 13.63 -4.54
N GLY A 133 4.70 14.61 -4.80
CA GLY A 133 4.70 15.35 -6.06
C GLY A 133 4.03 14.62 -7.23
N ASP A 134 3.59 13.37 -7.05
CA ASP A 134 2.82 12.61 -8.04
C ASP A 134 1.69 11.83 -7.38
N ASN A 135 0.49 12.41 -7.40
CA ASN A 135 -0.70 11.81 -6.80
C ASN A 135 -1.33 10.68 -7.63
N SER A 136 -0.78 10.38 -8.81
CA SER A 136 -1.27 9.31 -9.69
C SER A 136 -0.68 7.93 -9.35
N VAL A 137 0.36 7.90 -8.54
CA VAL A 137 1.05 6.68 -8.13
C VAL A 137 1.25 6.63 -6.61
N GLY A 138 1.38 5.43 -6.07
CA GLY A 138 1.47 5.21 -4.64
C GLY A 138 1.45 3.75 -4.23
N LEU A 139 1.16 3.56 -2.95
CA LEU A 139 0.90 2.27 -2.32
C LEU A 139 -0.55 2.26 -1.86
N THR A 140 -1.30 1.22 -2.24
CA THR A 140 -2.66 0.98 -1.74
C THR A 140 -2.63 -0.33 -0.95
N PHE A 141 -3.19 -0.32 0.25
CA PHE A 141 -3.33 -1.51 1.08
C PHE A 141 -4.79 -1.70 1.42
N GLU A 142 -5.38 -2.82 1.03
CA GLU A 142 -6.70 -3.23 1.50
C GLU A 142 -6.56 -3.83 2.91
N ILE A 143 -7.39 -3.38 3.85
CA ILE A 143 -7.31 -3.79 5.25
C ILE A 143 -8.57 -4.56 5.66
N GLU A 144 -8.42 -5.86 5.87
CA GLU A 144 -9.46 -6.71 6.45
C GLU A 144 -9.07 -7.20 7.84
N HIS A 145 -10.02 -7.15 8.78
CA HIS A 145 -9.83 -7.67 10.14
C HIS A 145 -8.56 -7.13 10.84
N GLY A 146 -8.18 -5.88 10.53
CA GLY A 146 -6.99 -5.21 11.08
C GLY A 146 -5.66 -5.70 10.49
N ARG A 147 -5.68 -6.34 9.32
CA ARG A 147 -4.49 -6.85 8.61
C ARG A 147 -4.53 -6.46 7.14
N VAL A 148 -3.37 -6.34 6.53
CA VAL A 148 -3.24 -6.21 5.08
C VAL A 148 -3.80 -7.48 4.43
N ALA A 149 -4.86 -7.35 3.64
CA ALA A 149 -5.45 -8.43 2.86
C ALA A 149 -4.83 -8.49 1.47
N GLU A 150 -4.65 -7.33 0.85
CA GLU A 150 -4.01 -7.14 -0.44
C GLU A 150 -3.17 -5.87 -0.40
N PHE A 151 -2.15 -5.78 -1.26
CA PHE A 151 -1.56 -4.48 -1.57
C PHE A 151 -1.22 -4.32 -3.05
N CYS A 152 -1.30 -3.07 -3.49
CA CYS A 152 -0.92 -2.61 -4.81
C CYS A 152 0.22 -1.59 -4.70
N VAL A 153 1.21 -1.70 -5.60
CA VAL A 153 2.30 -0.73 -5.76
C VAL A 153 2.29 -0.19 -7.18
N GLY A 154 2.21 1.13 -7.34
CA GLY A 154 2.24 1.77 -8.65
C GLY A 154 1.04 2.68 -8.87
N THR A 155 0.39 2.59 -10.03
CA THR A 155 -0.73 3.49 -10.35
C THR A 155 -1.92 3.29 -9.41
N ILE A 156 -2.45 4.39 -8.88
CA ILE A 156 -3.65 4.42 -8.03
C ILE A 156 -4.89 4.43 -8.93
N ARG A 157 -5.84 3.53 -8.67
CA ARG A 157 -7.12 3.45 -9.38
C ARG A 157 -8.28 3.98 -8.55
#